data_AF-A0A6P0Y0K9-F1
#
_entry.id   AF-A0A6P0Y0K9-F1
#
_cell.length_a   1.000
_cell.length_b   1.000
_cell.length_c   1.000
_cell.angle_alpha   90.00
_cell.angle_beta   90.00
_cell.angle_gamma   90.00
#
_symmetry.space_group_name_H-M   'P 1'
#
loop_
_entity.id
_entity.type
_entity.pdbx_description
1 polymer ?
#
loop_
_entity_poly.entity_id
_entity_poly.type
_entity_poly.pdbx_seq_one_letter_code
_entity_poly.pdbx_strand_id
1 'polypeptide(L)'
;MYYINGHSETFSLPISSQQFQTMLPQLLQQPWITFHLIDQTVCISTEKVMKIEIKPPINQMQGEGIFANSQRITPLQRNATR
;
A
#
# COMPACT_ATOMS: atom_id res chain seq x y z
N MET A 1 -3.54 18.44 11.06
CA MET A 1 -4.49 17.75 10.18
C MET A 1 -4.05 16.31 10.08
N TYR A 2 -4.88 15.36 10.51
CA TYR A 2 -4.61 13.93 10.38
C TYR A 2 -5.76 13.34 9.57
N TYR A 3 -5.44 12.53 8.56
CA TYR A 3 -6.45 11.85 7.76
C TYR A 3 -7.11 10.76 8.61
N ILE A 4 -8.31 11.02 9.14
CA ILE A 4 -9.13 10.04 9.90
C ILE A 4 -10.34 9.57 9.06
N ASN A 5 -10.51 10.09 7.85
CA ASN A 5 -11.77 9.95 7.10
C ASN A 5 -11.84 8.72 6.16
N GLY A 6 -10.93 7.76 6.26
CA GLY A 6 -10.98 6.55 5.42
C GLY A 6 -10.79 6.79 3.92
N HIS A 7 -10.30 7.97 3.52
CA HIS A 7 -9.95 8.27 2.14
C HIS A 7 -8.69 7.49 1.72
N SER A 8 -8.71 6.97 0.51
CA SER A 8 -7.54 6.36 -0.13
C SER A 8 -6.83 7.41 -0.98
N GLU A 9 -5.51 7.48 -0.86
CA GLU A 9 -4.64 8.30 -1.71
C GLU A 9 -3.62 7.40 -2.42
N THR A 10 -3.20 7.82 -3.61
CA THR A 10 -2.22 7.09 -4.43
C THR A 10 -1.09 8.02 -4.82
N PHE A 11 0.15 7.56 -4.60
CA PHE A 11 1.36 8.32 -4.91
C PHE A 11 2.18 7.57 -5.96
N SER A 12 2.62 8.30 -6.98
CA SER A 12 3.61 7.79 -7.94
C SER A 12 5.00 8.07 -7.40
N LEU A 13 5.79 7.01 -7.24
CA LEU A 13 7.17 7.13 -6.77
C LEU A 13 8.14 7.05 -7.96
N PRO A 14 9.21 7.86 -7.99
CA PRO A 14 10.21 7.85 -9.05
C PRO A 14 11.24 6.71 -8.86
N ILE A 15 10.78 5.52 -8.48
CA ILE A 15 11.61 4.33 -8.24
C ILE A 15 10.91 3.09 -8.84
N SER A 16 11.70 2.07 -9.17
CA SER A 16 11.13 0.81 -9.65
C SER A 16 10.45 0.02 -8.54
N SER A 17 9.55 -0.91 -8.92
CA SER A 17 8.90 -1.81 -7.95
C SER A 17 9.91 -2.72 -7.25
N GLN A 18 11.02 -3.08 -7.90
CA GLN A 18 12.11 -3.85 -7.29
C GLN A 18 12.86 -3.03 -6.25
N GLN A 19 13.16 -1.76 -6.53
CA GLN A 19 13.78 -0.86 -5.54
C GLN A 19 12.86 -0.67 -4.34
N PHE A 20 11.57 -0.45 -4.60
CA PHE A 20 10.57 -0.32 -3.55
C PHE A 20 10.46 -1.59 -2.69
N GLN A 21 10.51 -2.78 -3.30
CA GLN A 21 10.50 -4.06 -2.59
C GLN A 21 11.61 -4.15 -1.54
N THR A 22 12.83 -3.75 -1.88
CA THR A 22 13.97 -3.80 -0.94
C THR A 22 13.77 -2.86 0.25
N MET A 23 13.14 -1.71 0.04
CA MET A 23 12.92 -0.70 1.08
C MET A 23 11.66 -0.95 1.91
N LEU A 24 10.67 -1.67 1.38
CA LEU A 24 9.35 -1.83 1.98
C LEU A 24 9.39 -2.34 3.44
N PRO A 25 10.18 -3.37 3.80
CA PRO A 25 10.22 -3.84 5.19
C PRO A 25 10.70 -2.76 6.17
N GLN A 26 11.72 -1.99 5.79
CA GLN A 26 12.23 -0.89 6.61
C GLN A 26 11.24 0.28 6.66
N LEU A 27 10.56 0.55 5.55
CA LEU A 27 9.54 1.60 5.46
C LEU A 27 8.36 1.32 6.39
N LEU A 28 7.90 0.07 6.44
CA LEU A 28 6.79 -0.36 7.32
C LEU A 28 7.14 -0.30 8.82
N GLN A 29 8.42 -0.24 9.17
CA GLN A 29 8.89 -0.07 10.55
C GLN A 29 8.97 1.40 10.98
N GLN A 30 8.92 2.35 10.03
CA GLN A 30 8.94 3.77 10.37
C GLN A 30 7.58 4.22 10.89
N PRO A 31 7.50 5.06 11.93
CA PRO A 31 6.22 5.57 12.45
C PRO A 31 5.51 6.52 11.47
N TRP A 32 6.27 7.12 10.54
CA TRP A 32 5.78 8.08 9.56
C TRP A 32 6.42 7.82 8.20
N ILE A 33 5.61 7.96 7.14
CA ILE A 33 6.06 8.00 5.75
C ILE A 33 5.84 9.42 5.25
N THR A 34 6.87 10.04 4.66
CA THR A 34 6.81 11.40 4.15
C THR A 34 6.94 11.40 2.64
N PHE A 35 6.00 12.06 1.97
CA PHE A 35 6.01 12.30 0.53
C PHE A 35 6.27 13.78 0.29
N HIS A 36 7.36 14.09 -0.41
CA HIS A 36 7.63 15.44 -0.90
C HIS A 36 7.05 15.56 -2.31
N LEU A 37 5.92 16.25 -2.42
CA LEU A 37 5.29 16.59 -3.69
C LEU A 37 5.78 17.97 -4.14
N ILE A 38 5.42 18.36 -5.36
CA ILE A 38 5.90 19.63 -5.96
C ILE A 38 5.45 20.85 -5.14
N ASP A 39 4.24 20.81 -4.61
CA ASP A 39 3.54 21.91 -3.95
C ASP A 39 3.34 21.72 -2.44
N GLN A 40 3.45 20.49 -1.95
CA GLN A 40 3.21 20.17 -0.54
C GLN A 40 4.03 18.98 -0.04
N THR A 41 4.12 18.86 1.28
CA THR A 41 4.63 17.66 1.95
C THR A 41 3.48 16.94 2.64
N VAL A 42 3.36 15.63 2.40
CA VAL A 42 2.34 14.77 3.00
C VAL A 42 3.02 13.80 3.94
N CYS A 43 2.63 13.79 5.22
CA CYS A 43 3.12 12.84 6.22
C CYS A 43 1.99 11.88 6.61
N ILE A 44 2.23 10.57 6.46
CA ILE A 44 1.27 9.50 6.76
C ILE A 44 1.78 8.69 7.94
N SER A 45 0.98 8.56 8.99
CA SER A 45 1.27 7.68 10.13
C SER A 45 1.03 6.23 9.71
N THR A 46 2.05 5.37 9.83
CA THR A 46 1.94 3.94 9.47
C THR A 46 1.02 3.18 10.42
N GLU A 47 0.92 3.59 11.69
CA GLU A 47 0.00 3.02 12.69
C GLU A 47 -1.47 3.13 12.29
N LYS A 48 -1.82 4.10 11.43
CA LYS A 48 -3.19 4.34 10.96
C LYS A 48 -3.46 3.80 9.56
N VAL A 49 -2.46 3.21 8.90
CA VAL A 49 -2.61 2.63 7.56
C VAL A 49 -3.20 1.23 7.68
N MET A 50 -4.37 1.02 7.08
CA MET A 50 -5.05 -0.29 7.12
C MET A 50 -4.60 -1.25 6.03
N LYS A 51 -4.17 -0.72 4.89
CA LYS A 51 -3.74 -1.51 3.74
C LYS A 51 -2.85 -0.67 2.82
N ILE A 52 -1.81 -1.28 2.27
CA ILE A 52 -1.01 -0.71 1.19
C ILE A 52 -1.20 -1.56 -0.06
N GLU A 53 -1.52 -0.93 -1.18
CA GLU A 53 -1.62 -1.58 -2.49
C GLU A 53 -0.50 -1.06 -3.39
N ILE A 54 0.27 -1.98 -3.99
CA ILE A 54 1.45 -1.66 -4.81
C ILE A 54 1.18 -2.07 -6.25
N LYS A 55 1.42 -1.15 -7.18
CA LYS A 55 1.30 -1.37 -8.63
C LYS A 55 2.53 -0.77 -9.34
N PRO A 56 3.22 -1.51 -10.25
CA PRO A 56 2.97 -2.91 -10.62
C PRO A 56 3.26 -3.89 -9.46
N PRO A 57 2.75 -5.13 -9.53
CA PRO A 57 2.93 -6.11 -8.45
C PRO A 57 4.42 -6.43 -8.22
N ILE A 58 4.75 -6.73 -6.96
CA ILE A 58 6.06 -7.21 -6.54
C ILE A 58 6.06 -8.74 -6.66
N ASN A 59 6.85 -9.28 -7.58
CA ASN A 59 6.71 -10.68 -8.00
C ASN A 59 7.37 -11.72 -7.08
N GLN A 60 8.28 -11.34 -6.17
CA GLN A 60 9.07 -12.32 -5.38
C GLN A 60 9.46 -11.79 -4.00
N MET A 61 8.50 -11.43 -3.14
CA MET A 61 8.82 -11.26 -1.72
C MET A 61 8.96 -12.64 -1.05
N GLN A 62 9.96 -12.79 -0.18
CA GLN A 62 10.20 -14.00 0.61
C GLN A 62 10.27 -13.61 2.09
N GLY A 63 9.74 -14.45 2.98
CA GLY A 63 9.72 -14.21 4.43
C GLY A 63 8.42 -14.66 5.09
N GLU A 64 8.37 -14.57 6.41
CA GLU A 64 7.16 -14.89 7.19
C GLU A 64 6.01 -13.96 6.83
N GLY A 65 4.79 -14.50 6.76
CA GLY A 65 3.58 -13.75 6.41
C GLY A 65 3.40 -13.46 4.91
N ILE A 66 4.29 -13.96 4.04
CA ILE A 66 4.17 -13.80 2.59
C ILE A 66 3.62 -15.09 1.96
N PHE A 67 2.50 -14.96 1.24
CA PHE A 67 1.85 -16.07 0.54
C PHE A 67 1.97 -15.89 -0.97
N ALA A 68 2.90 -16.62 -1.59
CA ALA A 68 3.11 -16.58 -3.03
C ALA A 68 1.88 -17.10 -3.80
N ASN A 69 1.65 -16.56 -5.01
CA ASN A 69 0.56 -16.98 -5.91
C ASN A 69 -0.86 -16.92 -5.30
N SER A 70 -1.06 -16.08 -4.30
CA SER A 70 -2.38 -15.85 -3.69
C SER A 70 -3.35 -15.23 -4.70
N GLN A 71 -4.60 -15.70 -4.69
CA GLN A 71 -5.66 -15.18 -5.54
C GLN A 71 -6.68 -14.41 -4.71
N ARG A 72 -7.08 -13.22 -5.17
CA ARG A 72 -8.17 -12.48 -4.55
C ARG A 72 -9.50 -13.14 -4.93
N ILE A 73 -10.14 -13.81 -3.98
CA ILE A 73 -11.51 -14.30 -4.15
C ILE A 73 -12.46 -13.17 -3.78
N THR A 74 -13.22 -12.68 -4.75
CA THR A 74 -14.35 -11.80 -4.48
C THR A 74 -15.60 -12.67 -4.48
N PRO A 75 -16.37 -12.73 -3.37
CA PRO A 75 -17.65 -13.44 -3.39
C PRO A 75 -18.50 -12.86 -4.52
N LEU A 76 -19.03 -13.72 -5.38
CA LEU A 76 -20.05 -13.34 -6.35
C LEU A 76 -21.23 -12.78 -5.57
N GLN A 77 -21.37 -11.45 -5.53
CA GLN A 77 -22.62 -10.83 -5.11
C GLN A 77 -23.63 -11.16 -6.21
N ARG A 78 -24.40 -12.23 -6.01
CA ARG A 78 -25.63 -12.41 -6.77
C ARG A 78 -26.49 -11.20 -6.43
N ASN A 79 -26.54 -10.22 -7.32
CA ASN A 79 -27.66 -9.30 -7.38
C ASN A 79 -28.91 -10.14 -7.71
N ALA A 80 -29.51 -10.71 -6.67
CA ALA A 80 -30.86 -11.22 -6.71
C ALA A 80 -31.80 -10.04 -6.44
N THR A 81 -32.08 -9.25 -7.48
CA THR A 81 -33.19 -8.28 -7.53
C THR A 81 -33.28 -7.81 -8.99
N ARG A 82 -34.38 -7.96 -9.72
CA ARG A 82 -35.73 -8.44 -9.42
C ARG A 82 -36.35 -8.92 -10.75
#